data_AF-A0A3B0ZX31-F1
#
_entry.id   AF-A0A3B0ZX31-F1
#
_cell.length_a   1.000
_cell.length_b   1.000
_cell.length_c   1.000
_cell.angle_alpha   90.00
_cell.angle_beta   90.00
_cell.angle_gamma   90.00
#
_symmetry.space_group_name_H-M   'P 1'
#
loop_
_entity.id
_entity.type
_entity.pdbx_description
1 polymer ?
#
loop_
_entity_poly.entity_id
_entity_poly.type
_entity_poly.pdbx_seq_one_letter_code
_entity_poly.pdbx_strand_id
1 'polypeptide(L)'
;MKKITVLFYFLLLLTLHNAIAGQSLIKIFYPGSYAKILEGNKGKAFTLLFWSVDCSSCLEKLKLISKAEIYANQTFVFVSTDGDDMLVDVISVIKQMNLEQQAHWVFKSELTQEIINSVDNTWYGEVPRNYYFDKDHQRIRL
;
A
#
# COMPACT_ATOMS: atom_id res chain seq x y z
N MET A 1 31.31 -20.72 36.40
CA MET A 1 30.05 -21.41 36.04
C MET A 1 28.84 -20.46 36.06
N LYS A 2 28.57 -19.71 37.15
CA LYS A 2 27.45 -18.74 37.20
C LYS A 2 27.44 -17.67 36.10
N LYS A 3 28.62 -17.17 35.68
CA LYS A 3 28.76 -16.17 34.61
C LYS A 3 28.38 -16.70 33.22
N ILE A 4 28.59 -18.00 32.96
CA ILE A 4 28.27 -18.63 31.66
C ILE A 4 26.76 -18.89 31.56
N THR A 5 26.11 -19.26 32.67
CA THR A 5 24.64 -19.42 32.74
C THR A 5 23.92 -18.09 32.53
N VAL A 6 24.44 -16.99 33.06
CA VAL A 6 23.89 -15.63 32.85
C VAL A 6 24.03 -15.19 31.39
N LEU A 7 25.16 -15.50 30.75
CA LEU A 7 25.39 -15.18 29.34
C LEU A 7 24.42 -15.95 28.42
N PHE A 8 24.13 -17.21 28.74
CA PHE A 8 23.14 -18.02 28.00
C PHE A 8 21.71 -17.50 28.19
N TYR A 9 21.35 -17.04 29.38
CA TYR A 9 20.04 -16.45 29.65
C TYR A 9 19.85 -15.11 28.92
N PHE A 10 20.92 -14.31 28.81
CA PHE A 10 20.91 -13.07 28.05
C PHE A 10 20.79 -13.30 26.53
N LEU A 11 21.42 -14.36 26.01
CA LEU A 11 21.32 -14.72 24.60
C LEU A 11 19.95 -15.33 24.23
N LEU A 12 19.30 -16.04 25.15
CA LEU A 12 17.96 -16.62 24.96
C LEU A 12 16.84 -15.56 24.99
N LEU A 13 17.06 -14.43 25.66
CA LEU A 13 16.10 -13.31 25.73
C LEU A 13 16.08 -12.43 24.46
N LEU A 14 17.11 -12.50 23.61
CA LEU A 14 17.23 -11.67 22.39
C LEU A 14 16.44 -12.20 21.19
N THR A 15 15.97 -13.45 21.21
CA THR A 15 15.23 -14.07 20.08
C THR A 15 13.73 -13.79 20.08
N LEU A 16 13.22 -13.00 21.04
CA LEU A 16 11.82 -12.55 21.08
C LEU A 16 11.61 -11.15 20.47
N HIS A 17 12.39 -10.79 19.44
CA HIS A 17 12.05 -9.63 18.61
C HIS A 17 10.87 -10.02 17.71
N ASN A 18 9.68 -9.76 18.24
CA ASN A 18 8.39 -9.98 17.62
C ASN A 18 8.39 -9.57 16.14
N ALA A 19 8.10 -10.52 15.25
CA ALA A 19 7.48 -10.20 13.98
C ALA A 19 6.03 -9.79 14.27
N ILE A 20 5.83 -8.55 14.76
CA ILE A 20 4.52 -7.91 14.65
C ILE A 20 4.36 -7.66 13.15
N ALA A 21 3.69 -8.57 12.46
CA ALA A 21 3.13 -8.29 11.15
C ALA A 21 2.09 -7.17 11.37
N GLY A 22 2.55 -5.92 11.26
CA GLY A 22 1.73 -4.75 11.49
C GLY A 22 0.58 -4.79 10.50
N GLN A 23 -0.64 -5.00 10.99
CA GLN A 23 -1.83 -4.83 10.18
C GLN A 23 -1.78 -3.39 9.63
N SER A 24 -1.57 -3.23 8.33
CA SER A 24 -1.45 -1.90 7.75
C SER A 24 -2.78 -1.18 7.95
N LEU A 25 -2.77 -0.15 8.80
CA LEU A 25 -3.91 0.74 8.97
C LEU A 25 -4.23 1.38 7.62
N ILE A 26 -5.47 1.25 7.15
CA ILE A 26 -5.94 1.96 5.97
C ILE A 26 -6.01 3.45 6.31
N LYS A 27 -5.30 4.27 5.52
CA LYS A 27 -5.23 5.72 5.72
C LYS A 27 -6.27 6.44 4.87
N ILE A 28 -6.69 7.62 5.31
CA ILE A 28 -7.60 8.47 4.53
C ILE A 28 -6.79 9.32 3.53
N PHE A 29 -7.22 9.33 2.27
CA PHE A 29 -6.65 10.08 1.17
C PHE A 29 -7.42 11.39 0.95
N TYR A 30 -6.68 12.50 0.97
CA TYR A 30 -7.17 13.85 0.76
C TYR A 30 -6.14 14.63 -0.08
N PRO A 31 -6.44 15.86 -0.56
CA PRO A 31 -5.45 16.68 -1.25
C PRO A 31 -4.16 16.82 -0.43
N GLY A 32 -3.03 16.38 -1.00
CA GLY A 32 -1.73 16.32 -0.32
C GLY A 32 -1.32 14.95 0.23
N SER A 33 -2.24 13.97 0.30
CA SER A 33 -1.89 12.58 0.63
C SER A 33 -0.93 11.97 -0.40
N TYR A 34 -1.06 12.35 -1.67
CA TYR A 34 -0.11 11.94 -2.71
C TYR A 34 1.33 12.32 -2.36
N ALA A 35 1.59 13.58 -1.97
CA ALA A 35 2.91 14.01 -1.55
C ALA A 35 3.44 13.22 -0.34
N LYS A 36 2.57 12.89 0.62
CA LYS A 36 2.93 12.05 1.78
C LYS A 36 3.28 10.62 1.38
N ILE A 37 2.61 10.07 0.38
CA ILE A 37 2.96 8.75 -0.18
C ILE A 37 4.34 8.80 -0.81
N LEU A 38 4.64 9.83 -1.61
CA LEU A 38 5.97 9.99 -2.22
C LEU A 38 7.05 10.11 -1.14
N GLU A 39 6.85 10.99 -0.16
CA GLU A 39 7.80 11.21 0.94
C GLU A 39 8.04 9.93 1.77
N GLY A 40 6.97 9.22 2.12
CA GLY A 40 7.05 7.98 2.91
C GLY A 40 7.78 6.82 2.20
N ASN A 41 7.94 6.91 0.88
CA ASN A 41 8.63 5.90 0.08
C ASN A 41 10.02 6.38 -0.42
N LYS A 42 10.52 7.53 0.04
CA LYS A 42 11.77 8.13 -0.43
C LYS A 42 12.94 7.13 -0.47
N GLY A 43 13.64 7.08 -1.60
CA GLY A 43 14.79 6.19 -1.81
C GLY A 43 14.43 4.73 -2.10
N LYS A 44 13.14 4.40 -2.27
CA LYS A 44 12.65 3.07 -2.64
C LYS A 44 11.84 3.15 -3.92
N ALA A 45 12.02 2.17 -4.79
CA ALA A 45 11.12 1.97 -5.92
C ALA A 45 9.79 1.38 -5.42
N PHE A 46 8.67 1.87 -5.94
CA PHE A 46 7.33 1.39 -5.57
C PHE A 46 6.32 1.63 -6.69
N THR A 47 5.19 0.92 -6.61
CA THR A 47 4.04 1.12 -7.50
C THR A 47 2.88 1.69 -6.71
N LEU A 48 2.33 2.81 -7.18
CA LEU A 48 1.07 3.36 -6.70
C LEU A 48 -0.07 2.85 -7.60
N LEU A 49 -1.02 2.13 -7.04
CA LEU A 49 -2.16 1.56 -7.77
C LEU A 49 -3.47 2.14 -7.25
N PHE A 50 -4.20 2.82 -8.12
CA PHE A 50 -5.57 3.27 -7.87
C PHE A 50 -6.57 2.21 -8.36
N TRP A 51 -7.56 1.89 -7.53
CA TRP A 51 -8.58 0.86 -7.79
C TRP A 51 -9.93 1.22 -7.15
N SER A 52 -10.98 0.49 -7.50
CA SER A 52 -12.32 0.61 -6.90
C SER A 52 -12.92 -0.77 -6.65
N VAL A 53 -13.77 -0.89 -5.62
CA VAL A 53 -14.54 -2.12 -5.30
C VAL A 53 -15.43 -2.52 -6.49
N ASP A 54 -16.02 -1.54 -7.20
CA ASP A 54 -16.96 -1.77 -8.30
C ASP A 54 -16.27 -1.92 -9.68
N CYS A 55 -14.94 -2.01 -9.69
CA CYS A 55 -14.14 -2.14 -10.90
C CYS A 55 -13.64 -3.59 -11.11
N SER A 56 -14.31 -4.34 -11.99
CA SER A 56 -13.98 -5.75 -12.25
C SER A 56 -12.52 -5.97 -12.69
N SER A 57 -12.01 -5.14 -13.60
CA SER A 57 -10.62 -5.19 -14.06
C SER A 57 -9.61 -4.85 -12.96
N CYS A 58 -10.00 -4.00 -12.00
CA CYS A 58 -9.20 -3.72 -10.82
C CYS A 58 -9.08 -4.96 -9.94
N LEU A 59 -10.19 -5.65 -9.66
CA LEU A 59 -10.20 -6.88 -8.86
C LEU A 59 -9.37 -7.99 -9.51
N GLU A 60 -9.44 -8.13 -10.83
CA GLU A 60 -8.57 -9.06 -11.58
C GLU A 60 -7.09 -8.71 -11.43
N LYS A 61 -6.73 -7.41 -11.52
CA LYS A 61 -5.37 -6.95 -11.34
C LYS A 61 -4.86 -7.20 -9.92
N LEU A 62 -5.66 -6.92 -8.89
CA LEU A 62 -5.29 -7.20 -7.48
C LEU A 62 -5.07 -8.69 -7.24
N LYS A 63 -5.93 -9.54 -7.81
CA LYS A 63 -5.80 -11.00 -7.75
C LYS A 63 -4.54 -11.51 -8.45
N LEU A 64 -4.15 -10.88 -9.56
CA LEU A 64 -2.88 -11.19 -10.23
C LEU A 64 -1.70 -10.79 -9.35
N ILE A 65 -1.74 -9.59 -8.75
CA ILE A 65 -0.67 -9.10 -7.86
C ILE A 65 -0.50 -10.02 -6.66
N SER A 66 -1.59 -10.47 -6.04
CA SER A 66 -1.52 -11.33 -4.85
C SER A 66 -0.98 -12.73 -5.11
N LYS A 67 -1.00 -13.21 -6.37
CA LYS A 67 -0.61 -14.58 -6.71
C LYS A 67 0.73 -14.68 -7.45
N ALA A 68 1.15 -13.64 -8.15
CA ALA A 68 2.31 -13.76 -9.03
C ALA A 68 3.62 -13.49 -8.26
N GLU A 69 4.53 -14.46 -8.27
CA GLU A 69 5.83 -14.39 -7.59
C GLU A 69 6.68 -13.20 -8.03
N ILE A 70 6.51 -12.77 -9.29
CA ILE A 70 7.19 -11.59 -9.85
C ILE A 70 6.89 -10.30 -9.06
N TYR A 71 5.79 -10.26 -8.32
CA TYR A 71 5.37 -9.12 -7.50
C TYR A 71 5.68 -9.30 -6.01
N ALA A 72 6.17 -10.47 -5.58
CA ALA A 72 6.39 -10.78 -4.16
C ALA A 72 7.38 -9.82 -3.48
N ASN A 73 8.38 -9.33 -4.23
CA ASN A 73 9.38 -8.37 -3.74
C ASN A 73 9.07 -6.91 -4.10
N GLN A 74 7.94 -6.65 -4.76
CA GLN A 74 7.57 -5.29 -5.15
C GLN A 74 6.81 -4.59 -4.03
N THR A 75 7.17 -3.33 -3.78
CA THR A 75 6.43 -2.47 -2.85
C THR A 75 5.24 -1.85 -3.58
N PHE A 76 4.03 -2.09 -3.05
CA PHE A 76 2.81 -1.46 -3.54
C PHE A 76 2.24 -0.50 -2.51
N VAL A 77 1.68 0.60 -3.01
CA VAL A 77 0.76 1.45 -2.28
C VAL A 77 -0.57 1.39 -3.03
N PHE A 78 -1.58 0.81 -2.40
CA PHE A 78 -2.92 0.73 -2.98
C PHE A 78 -3.77 1.88 -2.48
N VAL A 79 -4.51 2.49 -3.39
CA VAL A 79 -5.43 3.59 -3.10
C VAL A 79 -6.78 3.25 -3.70
N SER A 80 -7.76 2.95 -2.84
CA SER A 80 -9.14 2.87 -3.28
C SER A 80 -9.63 4.28 -3.60
N THR A 81 -10.21 4.46 -4.78
CA THR A 81 -10.90 5.68 -5.22
C THR A 81 -12.35 5.72 -4.76
N ASP A 82 -12.81 4.68 -4.06
CA ASP A 82 -14.10 4.66 -3.37
C ASP A 82 -14.04 5.60 -2.16
N GLY A 83 -15.19 6.16 -1.78
CA GLY A 83 -15.31 6.98 -0.58
C GLY A 83 -15.09 6.17 0.70
N ASP A 84 -14.85 6.87 1.80
CA ASP A 84 -14.63 6.24 3.11
C ASP A 84 -15.90 5.63 3.70
N ASP A 85 -17.06 5.94 3.13
CA ASP A 85 -18.33 5.25 3.35
C ASP A 85 -18.30 3.77 2.89
N MET A 86 -17.44 3.43 1.92
CA MET A 86 -17.22 2.06 1.43
C MET A 86 -16.07 1.33 2.13
N LEU A 87 -15.54 1.86 3.24
CA LEU A 87 -14.36 1.31 3.92
C LEU A 87 -14.51 -0.18 4.29
N VAL A 88 -15.71 -0.64 4.64
CA VAL A 88 -15.96 -2.05 4.97
C VAL A 88 -15.70 -2.97 3.76
N ASP A 89 -16.17 -2.57 2.58
CA ASP A 89 -15.99 -3.34 1.35
C ASP A 89 -14.54 -3.28 0.87
N VAL A 90 -13.90 -2.11 0.99
CA VAL A 90 -12.46 -1.95 0.73
C VAL A 90 -11.63 -2.90 1.59
N ILE A 91 -11.90 -2.97 2.90
CA ILE A 91 -11.24 -3.90 3.83
C ILE A 91 -11.51 -5.36 3.42
N SER A 92 -12.74 -5.68 3.01
CA SER A 92 -13.12 -7.03 2.58
C SER A 92 -12.29 -7.47 1.37
N VAL A 93 -12.16 -6.63 0.34
CA VAL A 93 -11.36 -6.93 -0.85
C VAL A 93 -9.87 -7.10 -0.50
N ILE A 94 -9.30 -6.20 0.32
CA ILE A 94 -7.88 -6.30 0.73
C ILE A 94 -7.60 -7.64 1.41
N LYS A 95 -8.49 -8.09 2.32
CA LYS A 95 -8.38 -9.37 3.02
C LYS A 95 -8.56 -10.56 2.08
N GLN A 96 -9.57 -10.53 1.21
CA GLN A 96 -9.81 -11.60 0.23
C GLN A 96 -8.61 -11.81 -0.70
N MET A 97 -7.85 -10.75 -0.98
CA MET A 97 -6.65 -10.80 -1.82
C MET A 97 -5.35 -11.02 -1.04
N ASN A 98 -5.38 -11.19 0.29
CA ASN A 98 -4.18 -11.30 1.15
C ASN A 98 -3.17 -10.15 0.97
N LEU A 99 -3.66 -8.92 0.80
CA LEU A 99 -2.82 -7.73 0.55
C LEU A 99 -2.60 -6.88 1.80
N GLU A 100 -2.99 -7.32 2.99
CA GLU A 100 -2.98 -6.54 4.25
C GLU A 100 -1.61 -6.01 4.66
N GLN A 101 -0.53 -6.64 4.17
CA GLN A 101 0.85 -6.26 4.48
C GLN A 101 1.36 -5.07 3.65
N GLN A 102 0.59 -4.64 2.65
CA GLN A 102 0.93 -3.50 1.78
C GLN A 102 0.32 -2.21 2.34
N ALA A 103 0.80 -1.06 1.88
CA ALA A 103 0.24 0.23 2.31
C ALA A 103 -1.10 0.49 1.62
N HIS A 104 -2.12 0.90 2.38
CA HIS A 104 -3.48 1.11 1.88
C HIS A 104 -3.99 2.51 2.21
N TRP A 105 -4.69 3.10 1.24
CA TRP A 105 -5.43 4.35 1.39
C TRP A 105 -6.84 4.21 0.80
N VAL A 106 -7.78 5.00 1.30
CA VAL A 106 -9.15 5.15 0.77
C VAL A 106 -9.47 6.64 0.67
N PHE A 107 -10.23 7.07 -0.32
CA PHE A 107 -10.57 8.49 -0.46
C PHE A 107 -11.47 8.95 0.69
N LYS A 108 -11.30 10.20 1.14
CA LYS A 108 -12.13 10.78 2.22
C LYS A 108 -13.61 10.93 1.83
N SER A 109 -13.89 10.97 0.53
CA SER A 109 -15.19 11.15 -0.09
C SER A 109 -15.11 10.60 -1.51
N GLU A 110 -16.19 10.69 -2.27
CA GLU A 110 -16.15 10.46 -3.70
C GLU A 110 -15.01 11.24 -4.40
N LEU A 111 -14.53 10.65 -5.50
CA LEU A 111 -13.48 11.18 -6.36
C LEU A 111 -13.83 12.58 -6.90
N THR A 112 -13.03 13.59 -6.55
CA THR A 112 -13.19 14.96 -7.04
C THR A 112 -12.06 15.35 -8.00
N GLN A 113 -12.32 16.34 -8.87
CA GLN A 113 -11.29 16.87 -9.78
C GLN A 113 -10.10 17.48 -9.02
N GLU A 114 -10.33 18.03 -7.83
CA GLU A 114 -9.26 18.53 -6.96
C GLU A 114 -8.32 17.40 -6.52
N ILE A 115 -8.88 16.28 -6.06
CA ILE A 115 -8.09 15.11 -5.66
C ILE A 115 -7.32 14.55 -6.86
N ILE A 116 -7.98 14.42 -8.02
CA ILE A 116 -7.35 13.97 -9.28
C ILE A 116 -6.15 14.86 -9.62
N ASN A 117 -6.37 16.17 -9.67
CA ASN A 117 -5.33 17.15 -10.02
C ASN A 117 -4.17 17.16 -9.03
N SER A 118 -4.43 16.80 -7.76
CA SER A 118 -3.37 16.67 -6.74
C SER A 118 -2.44 15.47 -6.98
N VAL A 119 -2.86 14.49 -7.80
CA VAL A 119 -2.09 13.30 -8.16
C VAL A 119 -1.47 13.44 -9.54
N ASP A 120 -2.29 13.77 -10.54
CA ASP A 120 -1.92 13.84 -11.95
C ASP A 120 -2.99 14.65 -12.72
N ASN A 121 -2.62 15.80 -13.25
CA ASN A 121 -3.55 16.66 -14.00
C ASN A 121 -3.94 16.11 -15.39
N THR A 122 -3.33 15.00 -15.82
CA THR A 122 -3.69 14.28 -17.06
C THR A 122 -4.56 13.04 -16.81
N TRP A 123 -4.80 12.71 -15.55
CA TRP A 123 -5.66 11.61 -15.13
C TRP A 123 -7.11 12.10 -15.08
N TYR A 124 -8.07 11.28 -15.51
CA TYR A 124 -9.50 11.63 -15.50
C TYR A 124 -10.31 10.80 -14.50
N GLY A 125 -9.62 10.09 -13.60
CA GLY A 125 -10.26 9.21 -12.63
C GLY A 125 -10.41 7.77 -13.11
N GLU A 126 -9.87 7.42 -14.28
CA GLU A 126 -9.96 6.04 -14.75
C GLU A 126 -9.19 5.08 -13.84
N VAL A 127 -9.77 3.92 -13.56
CA VAL A 127 -9.16 2.82 -12.79
C VAL A 127 -9.30 1.49 -13.55
N PRO A 128 -8.35 0.54 -13.40
CA PRO A 128 -7.14 0.63 -12.57
C PRO A 128 -6.10 1.58 -13.19
N ARG A 129 -5.42 2.37 -12.35
CA ARG A 129 -4.34 3.27 -12.76
C ARG A 129 -3.09 2.98 -11.96
N ASN A 130 -1.97 2.80 -12.65
CA ASN A 130 -0.68 2.52 -12.02
C ASN A 130 0.31 3.65 -12.28
N TYR A 131 1.08 4.00 -11.26
CA TYR A 131 2.26 4.85 -11.39
C TYR A 131 3.46 4.14 -10.80
N TYR A 132 4.51 4.04 -11.60
CA TYR A 132 5.76 3.38 -11.23
C TYR A 132 6.77 4.44 -10.84
N PHE A 133 7.39 4.28 -9.68
CA PHE A 133 8.44 5.16 -9.20
C PHE A 133 9.73 4.36 -9.06
N ASP A 134 10.81 4.88 -9.63
CA ASP A 134 12.14 4.33 -9.39
C ASP A 134 12.70 4.78 -8.02
N LYS A 135 13.92 4.33 -7.70
CA LYS A 135 14.62 4.70 -6.46
C LYS A 135 14.91 6.20 -6.34
N ASP A 136 14.95 6.91 -7.47
CA ASP A 136 15.21 8.35 -7.56
C ASP A 136 13.89 9.16 -7.57
N HIS A 137 12.76 8.47 -7.38
CA HIS A 137 11.41 9.01 -7.27
C HIS A 137 10.93 9.70 -8.53
N GLN A 138 11.52 9.32 -9.67
CA GLN A 138 11.02 9.70 -10.97
C GLN A 138 9.86 8.79 -11.33
N ARG A 139 8.73 9.40 -11.72
CA ARG A 139 7.60 8.64 -12.25
C ARG A 139 7.99 8.13 -13.64
N ILE A 140 8.12 6.82 -13.77
CA ILE A 140 8.33 6.16 -15.05
C ILE A 140 7.00 6.21 -15.81
N ARG A 141 7.01 6.87 -16.97
CA ARG A 141 5.91 6.78 -17.94
C ARG A 141 6.15 5.54 -18.79
N LEU A 142 5.33 4.51 -18.59
CA LEU A 142 5.27 3.32 -19.45
C LEU A 142 4.17 3.50 -20.49
#